data_AF-A0A954D651-F1
#
_entry.id   AF-A0A954D651-F1
#
_cell.length_a   1.000
_cell.length_b   1.000
_cell.length_c   1.000
_cell.angle_alpha   90.00
_cell.angle_beta   90.00
_cell.angle_gamma   90.00
#
_symmetry.space_group_name_H-M   'P 1'
#
loop_
_entity.id
_entity.type
_entity.pdbx_description
1 polymer ?
#
loop_
_entity_poly.entity_id
_entity_poly.type
_entity_poly.pdbx_seq_one_letter_code
_entity_poly.pdbx_strand_id
1 'polypeptide(L)'
;MDSAFAFLTFLLVLPTLLYSLECWLAVLPRRRPSPLPPQAARVGVAIWWPQGTRIDPLLRTLSGQVSARDRVVIATTSGQELPAGHTRGLKVRVVVEHDDPSPSALIDRALSALSDDPPDIVVILDPDIELAPGTIDALVQRAARTGSPTRATVLHTPDGLRGPLWTHYLDRSERIGSTFPAHSQRARSRCRGAWSISSAT
;
A
#
# COMPACT_ATOMS: atom_id res chain seq x y z
N MET A 1 51.31 -3.26 23.54
CA MET A 1 50.59 -3.46 22.25
C MET A 1 49.16 -3.95 22.49
N ASP A 2 48.87 -4.48 23.68
CA ASP A 2 47.59 -5.10 24.05
C ASP A 2 46.45 -4.09 24.22
N SER A 3 46.75 -2.87 24.71
CA SER A 3 45.75 -1.81 24.90
C SER A 3 45.20 -1.25 23.59
N ALA A 4 46.04 -1.16 22.54
CA ALA A 4 45.60 -0.72 21.22
C ALA A 4 44.69 -1.76 20.55
N PHE A 5 45.00 -3.05 20.72
CA PHE A 5 44.16 -4.16 20.24
C PHE A 5 42.81 -4.22 20.95
N ALA A 6 42.80 -4.03 22.28
CA ALA A 6 41.58 -3.97 23.06
C ALA A 6 40.67 -2.81 22.64
N PHE A 7 41.26 -1.61 22.42
CA PHE A 7 40.52 -0.44 21.96
C PHE A 7 39.88 -0.65 20.58
N LEU A 8 40.65 -1.18 19.62
CA LEU A 8 40.14 -1.50 18.28
C LEU A 8 39.02 -2.55 18.35
N THR A 9 39.20 -3.59 19.17
CA THR A 9 38.17 -4.63 19.36
C THR A 9 36.88 -4.03 19.91
N PHE A 10 36.97 -3.18 20.93
CA PHE A 10 35.81 -2.50 21.50
C PHE A 10 35.10 -1.60 20.46
N LEU A 11 35.88 -0.87 19.67
CA LEU A 11 35.36 0.03 18.62
C LEU A 11 34.58 -0.73 17.54
N LEU A 12 34.95 -1.97 17.22
CA LEU A 12 34.21 -2.81 16.26
C LEU A 12 33.06 -3.61 16.88
N VAL A 13 33.25 -4.14 18.09
CA VAL A 13 32.25 -5.00 18.75
C VAL A 13 31.04 -4.19 19.20
N LEU A 14 31.25 -2.98 19.73
CA LEU A 14 30.17 -2.13 20.24
C LEU A 14 29.08 -1.83 19.17
N PRO A 15 29.40 -1.29 17.97
CA PRO A 15 28.38 -1.03 16.95
C PRO A 15 27.75 -2.33 16.41
N THR A 16 28.51 -3.42 16.37
CA THR A 16 28.00 -4.73 15.91
C THR A 16 26.96 -5.28 16.88
N LEU A 17 27.21 -5.16 18.20
CA LEU A 17 26.25 -5.57 19.23
C LEU A 17 25.00 -4.69 19.23
N LEU A 18 25.17 -3.37 19.12
CA LEU A 18 24.04 -2.44 19.01
C LEU A 18 23.16 -2.74 17.80
N TYR A 19 23.76 -2.91 16.62
CA TYR A 19 23.03 -3.26 15.40
C TYR A 19 22.33 -4.62 15.51
N SER A 20 23.00 -5.60 16.13
CA SER A 20 22.40 -6.92 16.38
C SER A 20 21.20 -6.80 17.33
N LEU A 21 21.30 -5.99 18.38
CA LEU A 21 20.22 -5.73 19.31
C LEU A 21 19.03 -5.04 18.62
N GLU A 22 19.28 -4.05 17.77
CA GLU A 22 18.23 -3.41 16.96
C GLU A 22 17.51 -4.42 16.06
N CYS A 23 18.26 -5.31 15.40
CA CYS A 23 17.67 -6.37 14.57
C CYS A 23 16.81 -7.32 15.41
N TRP A 24 17.27 -7.72 16.60
CA TRP A 24 16.49 -8.55 17.52
C TRP A 24 15.22 -7.83 17.97
N LEU A 25 15.33 -6.56 18.38
CA LEU A 25 14.19 -5.74 18.80
C LEU A 25 13.17 -5.53 17.68
N ALA A 26 13.61 -5.44 16.42
CA ALA A 26 12.73 -5.30 15.27
C ALA A 26 11.88 -6.56 14.99
N VAL A 27 12.32 -7.74 15.45
CA VAL A 27 11.57 -9.00 15.32
C VAL A 27 10.50 -9.14 16.42
N LEU A 28 10.64 -8.44 17.55
CA LEU A 28 9.61 -8.49 18.58
C LEU A 28 8.27 -7.96 18.02
N PRO A 29 7.16 -8.64 18.34
CA PRO A 29 5.84 -8.23 17.87
C PRO A 29 5.51 -6.84 18.42
N ARG A 30 5.56 -5.84 17.53
CA ARG A 30 5.08 -4.49 17.83
C ARG A 30 3.61 -4.59 18.22
N ARG A 31 3.19 -3.92 19.29
CA ARG A 31 1.78 -3.85 19.72
C ARG A 31 0.94 -3.43 18.52
N ARG A 32 0.19 -4.37 17.95
CA ARG A 32 -0.73 -4.07 16.85
C ARG A 32 -2.00 -3.50 17.45
N PRO A 33 -2.60 -2.46 16.84
CA PRO A 33 -3.93 -2.03 17.23
C PRO A 33 -4.88 -3.23 17.15
N SER A 34 -5.86 -3.27 18.06
CA SER A 34 -6.84 -4.36 18.12
C SER A 34 -7.51 -4.52 16.76
N PRO A 35 -7.73 -5.76 16.28
CA PRO A 35 -8.49 -6.00 15.07
C PRO A 35 -9.83 -5.28 15.15
N LEU A 36 -10.10 -4.38 14.20
CA LEU A 36 -11.41 -3.75 14.06
C LEU A 36 -12.39 -4.79 13.48
N PRO A 37 -13.67 -4.77 13.88
CA PRO A 37 -14.70 -5.54 13.21
C PRO A 37 -14.73 -5.14 11.73
N PRO A 38 -14.58 -6.08 10.77
CA PRO A 38 -14.42 -5.72 9.36
C PRO A 38 -15.60 -4.95 8.76
N GLN A 39 -16.80 -5.15 9.28
CA GLN A 39 -18.03 -4.48 8.81
C GLN A 39 -18.19 -3.05 9.34
N ALA A 40 -17.34 -2.60 10.28
CA ALA A 40 -17.42 -1.27 10.88
C ALA A 40 -16.32 -0.31 10.40
N ALA A 41 -15.30 -0.81 9.70
CA ALA A 41 -14.15 0.00 9.29
C ALA A 41 -14.53 0.97 8.16
N ARG A 42 -14.25 2.26 8.34
CA ARG A 42 -14.34 3.27 7.30
C ARG A 42 -13.14 3.16 6.38
N VAL A 43 -13.38 3.08 5.07
CA VAL A 43 -12.31 2.93 4.08
C VAL A 43 -12.00 4.28 3.43
N GLY A 44 -10.71 4.62 3.40
CA GLY A 44 -10.20 5.67 2.53
C GLY A 44 -9.49 5.05 1.35
N VAL A 45 -9.73 5.54 0.15
CA VAL A 45 -9.04 5.14 -1.06
C VAL A 45 -8.15 6.29 -1.51
N ALA A 46 -6.87 6.04 -1.66
CA ALA A 46 -5.90 6.99 -2.18
C ALA A 46 -5.44 6.52 -3.57
N ILE A 47 -5.60 7.38 -4.56
CA ILE A 47 -5.20 7.10 -5.95
C ILE A 47 -4.26 8.20 -6.38
N TRP A 48 -3.13 7.83 -6.98
CA TRP A 48 -2.25 8.77 -7.66
C TRP A 48 -2.58 8.72 -9.16
N TRP A 49 -2.71 9.88 -9.80
CA TRP A 49 -3.14 9.98 -11.19
C TRP A 49 -2.24 10.96 -11.94
N PRO A 50 -1.22 10.47 -12.66
CA PRO A 50 -0.35 11.32 -13.46
C PRO A 50 -1.05 11.70 -14.78
N GLN A 51 -0.63 12.84 -15.35
CA GLN A 51 -1.14 13.32 -16.63
C GLN A 51 -1.03 12.25 -17.74
N GLY A 52 -2.09 12.10 -18.54
CA GLY A 52 -2.10 11.20 -19.70
C GLY A 52 -2.39 9.73 -19.38
N THR A 53 -2.56 9.38 -18.09
CA THR A 53 -2.96 8.02 -17.69
C THR A 53 -4.48 7.89 -17.64
N ARG A 54 -5.00 6.73 -18.01
CA ARG A 54 -6.44 6.49 -18.04
C ARG A 54 -6.93 5.94 -16.70
N ILE A 55 -7.83 6.66 -16.04
CA ILE A 55 -8.39 6.28 -14.74
C ILE A 55 -9.82 5.69 -14.83
N ASP A 56 -10.50 5.80 -15.97
CA ASP A 56 -11.90 5.35 -16.10
C ASP A 56 -12.14 3.89 -15.70
N PRO A 57 -11.31 2.91 -16.13
CA PRO A 57 -11.53 1.50 -15.78
C PRO A 57 -11.48 1.25 -14.27
N LEU A 58 -10.55 1.93 -13.59
CA LEU A 58 -10.44 1.91 -12.15
C LEU A 58 -11.69 2.49 -11.50
N LEU A 59 -12.11 3.70 -11.88
CA LEU A 59 -13.30 4.34 -11.27
C LEU A 59 -14.57 3.51 -11.48
N ARG A 60 -14.73 2.87 -12.64
CA ARG A 60 -15.85 1.96 -12.92
C ARG A 60 -15.87 0.79 -11.97
N THR A 61 -14.75 0.07 -11.84
CA THR A 61 -14.67 -1.12 -10.97
C THR A 61 -14.68 -0.76 -9.48
N LEU A 62 -14.15 0.42 -9.13
CA LEU A 62 -14.14 0.96 -7.77
C LEU A 62 -15.55 1.33 -7.30
N SER A 63 -16.36 1.98 -8.15
CA SER A 63 -17.71 2.43 -7.78
C SER A 63 -18.64 1.30 -7.32
N GLY A 64 -18.41 0.06 -7.77
CA GLY A 64 -19.14 -1.12 -7.32
C GLY A 64 -18.64 -1.75 -6.01
N GLN A 65 -17.55 -1.25 -5.43
CA GLN A 65 -16.88 -1.85 -4.28
C GLN A 65 -16.68 -0.90 -3.09
N VAL A 66 -17.16 0.32 -3.20
CA VAL A 66 -17.05 1.35 -2.16
C VAL A 66 -18.43 1.88 -1.82
N SER A 67 -18.63 2.16 -0.54
CA SER A 67 -19.89 2.67 -0.01
C SER A 67 -19.90 4.21 0.02
N ALA A 68 -21.09 4.80 0.21
CA ALA A 68 -21.24 6.25 0.41
C ALA A 68 -20.57 6.77 1.70
N ARG A 69 -20.20 5.86 2.61
CA ARG A 69 -19.40 6.17 3.82
C ARG A 69 -17.91 6.28 3.54
N ASP A 70 -17.45 5.66 2.46
CA ASP A 70 -16.03 5.63 2.10
C ASP A 70 -15.63 6.92 1.40
N ARG A 71 -14.34 7.24 1.50
CA ARG A 71 -13.77 8.46 0.93
C ARG A 71 -12.79 8.08 -0.15
N VAL A 72 -12.88 8.70 -1.31
CA VAL A 72 -11.93 8.49 -2.39
C VAL A 72 -11.19 9.80 -2.62
N VAL A 73 -9.87 9.76 -2.52
CA VAL A 73 -9.00 10.89 -2.81
C VAL A 73 -8.13 10.54 -4.00
N ILE A 74 -8.10 11.44 -4.97
CA ILE A 74 -7.30 11.31 -6.19
C ILE A 74 -6.33 12.47 -6.21
N ALA A 75 -5.03 12.19 -6.10
CA ALA A 75 -3.98 13.17 -6.26
C ALA A 75 -3.49 13.19 -7.71
N THR A 76 -3.40 14.36 -8.30
CA THR A 76 -3.00 14.55 -9.71
C THR A 76 -1.98 15.67 -9.85
N THR A 77 -1.19 15.62 -10.91
CA THR A 77 -0.20 16.66 -11.25
C THR A 77 -0.79 17.85 -11.98
N SER A 78 -2.04 17.73 -12.44
CA SER A 78 -2.76 18.76 -13.16
C SER A 78 -4.21 18.75 -12.69
N GLY A 79 -4.87 19.91 -12.66
CA GLY A 79 -6.28 20.05 -12.27
C GLY A 79 -7.27 19.43 -13.27
N GLN A 80 -7.00 18.23 -13.77
CA GLN A 80 -7.89 17.49 -14.67
C GLN A 80 -9.22 17.24 -13.97
N GLU A 81 -10.29 17.56 -14.69
CA GLU A 81 -11.63 17.21 -14.27
C GLU A 81 -11.83 15.70 -14.35
N LEU A 82 -12.42 15.13 -13.30
CA LEU A 82 -12.90 13.76 -13.35
C LEU A 82 -14.01 13.64 -14.40
N PRO A 83 -14.04 12.57 -15.20
CA PRO A 83 -15.11 12.40 -16.16
C PRO A 83 -16.47 12.35 -15.45
N ALA A 84 -17.37 13.26 -15.84
CA ALA A 84 -18.60 13.66 -15.15
C ALA A 84 -19.61 12.53 -14.79
N GLY A 85 -19.39 11.31 -15.27
CA GLY A 85 -20.21 10.14 -14.98
C GLY A 85 -19.72 9.23 -13.84
N HIS A 86 -18.45 9.36 -13.40
CA HIS A 86 -17.80 8.37 -12.53
C HIS A 86 -17.80 8.74 -11.03
N THR A 87 -18.35 9.89 -10.66
CA THR A 87 -18.41 10.39 -9.28
C THR A 87 -19.80 10.28 -8.64
N ARG A 88 -20.81 9.81 -9.39
CA ARG A 88 -22.21 9.82 -8.92
C ARG A 88 -22.40 8.82 -7.78
N GLY A 89 -22.55 9.33 -6.55
CA GLY A 89 -22.72 8.53 -5.33
C GLY A 89 -21.42 8.28 -4.53
N LEU A 90 -20.28 8.70 -5.07
CA LEU A 90 -18.96 8.58 -4.45
C LEU A 90 -18.52 9.92 -3.84
N LYS A 91 -17.97 9.90 -2.63
CA LYS A 91 -17.28 11.06 -2.05
C LYS A 91 -15.86 11.14 -2.61
N VAL A 92 -15.75 11.56 -3.87
CA VAL A 92 -14.44 11.77 -4.52
C VAL A 92 -13.95 13.20 -4.28
N ARG A 93 -12.72 13.34 -3.77
CA ARG A 93 -11.98 14.60 -3.67
C ARG A 93 -10.77 14.52 -4.58
N VAL A 94 -10.63 15.48 -5.50
CA VAL A 94 -9.41 15.63 -6.30
C VAL A 94 -8.51 16.65 -5.61
N VAL A 95 -7.24 16.32 -5.45
CA VAL A 95 -6.21 17.23 -4.95
C VAL A 95 -5.09 17.33 -5.97
N VAL A 96 -4.51 18.52 -6.08
CA VAL A 96 -3.43 18.77 -7.05
C VAL A 96 -2.11 18.90 -6.31
N GLU A 97 -1.08 18.26 -6.85
CA GLU A 97 0.32 18.42 -6.50
C GLU A 97 1.04 19.05 -7.70
N HIS A 98 1.56 20.27 -7.54
CA HIS A 98 2.14 21.02 -8.66
C HIS A 98 3.67 20.90 -8.71
N ASP A 99 4.30 20.60 -7.57
CA ASP A 99 5.75 20.77 -7.42
C ASP A 99 6.51 19.46 -7.69
N ASP A 100 5.95 18.32 -7.28
CA ASP A 100 6.55 17.01 -7.48
C ASP A 100 5.56 16.00 -8.09
N PRO A 101 5.74 15.61 -9.38
CA PRO A 101 4.88 14.62 -10.03
C PRO A 101 5.21 13.17 -9.64
N SER A 102 6.13 12.94 -8.71
CA SER A 102 6.49 11.60 -8.27
C SER A 102 5.29 10.85 -7.68
N PRO A 103 5.19 9.52 -7.87
CA PRO A 103 4.14 8.72 -7.24
C PRO A 103 4.12 8.87 -5.72
N SER A 104 5.30 8.98 -5.10
CA SER A 104 5.44 9.23 -3.65
C SER A 104 4.78 10.54 -3.23
N ALA A 105 5.08 11.66 -3.90
CA ALA A 105 4.50 12.95 -3.55
C ALA A 105 2.98 12.99 -3.76
N LEU A 106 2.50 12.39 -4.86
CA LEU A 106 1.06 12.27 -5.11
C LEU A 106 0.35 11.40 -4.06
N ILE A 107 0.94 10.27 -3.68
CA ILE A 107 0.41 9.43 -2.61
C ILE A 107 0.38 10.21 -1.29
N ASP A 108 1.47 10.88 -0.93
CA ASP A 108 1.55 11.69 0.29
C ASP A 108 0.50 12.79 0.30
N ARG A 109 0.27 13.44 -0.85
CA ARG A 109 -0.78 14.45 -1.02
C ARG A 109 -2.18 13.87 -0.84
N ALA A 110 -2.43 12.68 -1.41
CA ALA A 110 -3.71 11.99 -1.24
C ALA A 110 -3.95 11.57 0.22
N LEU A 111 -2.91 11.05 0.89
CA LEU A 111 -2.96 10.68 2.30
C LEU A 111 -3.18 11.89 3.21
N SER A 112 -2.49 13.00 2.95
CA SER A 112 -2.68 14.26 3.68
C SER A 112 -4.13 14.76 3.62
N ALA A 113 -4.77 14.62 2.46
CA ALA A 113 -6.17 15.02 2.29
C ALA A 113 -7.18 14.06 2.95
N LEU A 114 -6.75 12.87 3.39
CA LEU A 114 -7.54 11.96 4.22
C LEU A 114 -7.36 12.26 5.72
N SER A 115 -6.32 12.97 6.14
CA SER A 115 -6.02 13.24 7.55
C SER A 115 -7.06 14.11 8.27
N ASP A 116 -7.83 14.93 7.53
CA ASP A 116 -8.87 15.82 8.10
C ASP A 116 -10.00 15.04 8.80
N ASP A 117 -10.30 13.82 8.33
CA ASP A 117 -11.18 12.85 8.98
C ASP A 117 -10.65 11.45 8.64
N PRO A 118 -9.72 10.92 9.47
CA PRO A 118 -8.94 9.76 9.12
C PRO A 118 -9.81 8.50 9.03
N PRO A 119 -9.74 7.76 7.92
CA PRO A 119 -10.37 6.45 7.81
C PRO A 119 -9.64 5.43 8.69
N ASP A 120 -10.31 4.32 8.99
CA ASP A 120 -9.70 3.24 9.78
C ASP A 120 -8.67 2.47 8.96
N ILE A 121 -8.92 2.32 7.65
CA ILE A 121 -8.04 1.64 6.70
C ILE A 121 -7.93 2.50 5.44
N VAL A 122 -6.69 2.69 4.97
CA VAL A 122 -6.42 3.31 3.68
C VAL A 122 -6.01 2.25 2.67
N VAL A 123 -6.65 2.25 1.50
CA VAL A 123 -6.28 1.44 0.34
C VAL A 123 -5.64 2.35 -0.70
N ILE A 124 -4.41 2.04 -1.08
CA ILE A 124 -3.67 2.78 -2.11
C ILE A 124 -3.80 1.99 -3.42
N LEU A 125 -4.23 2.66 -4.48
CA LEU A 125 -4.46 2.06 -5.80
C LEU A 125 -3.65 2.76 -6.87
N ASP A 126 -3.08 1.97 -7.78
CA ASP A 126 -2.50 2.47 -9.03
C ASP A 126 -3.61 2.87 -10.01
N PRO A 127 -3.41 3.89 -10.85
CA PRO A 127 -4.45 4.43 -11.73
C PRO A 127 -4.83 3.51 -12.90
N ASP A 128 -3.98 2.54 -13.25
CA ASP A 128 -4.07 1.69 -14.44
C ASP A 128 -4.55 0.26 -14.15
N ILE A 129 -5.08 0.00 -12.95
CA ILE A 129 -5.60 -1.32 -12.56
C ILE A 129 -7.12 -1.40 -12.70
N GLU A 130 -7.62 -2.62 -12.92
CA GLU A 130 -9.02 -2.96 -12.79
C GLU A 130 -9.20 -3.87 -11.57
N LEU A 131 -10.20 -3.57 -10.73
CA LEU A 131 -10.46 -4.34 -9.52
C LEU A 131 -11.43 -5.48 -9.80
N ALA A 132 -11.05 -6.71 -9.42
CA ALA A 132 -12.00 -7.81 -9.36
C ALA A 132 -13.05 -7.55 -8.27
N PRO A 133 -14.30 -8.02 -8.41
CA PRO A 133 -15.34 -7.85 -7.39
C PRO A 133 -14.90 -8.36 -6.00
N GLY A 134 -15.18 -7.59 -4.95
CA GLY A 134 -14.84 -7.95 -3.56
C GLY A 134 -13.36 -7.78 -3.17
N THR A 135 -12.53 -7.20 -4.05
CA THR A 135 -11.10 -6.98 -3.77
C THR A 135 -10.89 -6.04 -2.59
N ILE A 136 -11.62 -4.90 -2.54
CA ILE A 136 -11.50 -3.93 -1.45
C ILE A 136 -11.89 -4.57 -0.11
N ASP A 137 -13.04 -5.28 -0.08
CA ASP A 137 -13.50 -5.97 1.13
C ASP A 137 -12.51 -7.03 1.61
N ALA A 138 -11.94 -7.82 0.70
CA ALA A 138 -10.94 -8.82 1.05
C ALA A 138 -9.66 -8.20 1.63
N LEU A 139 -9.20 -7.08 1.05
CA LEU A 139 -8.07 -6.31 1.56
C LEU A 139 -8.34 -5.73 2.94
N VAL A 140 -9.50 -5.09 3.12
CA VAL A 140 -9.94 -4.50 4.39
C VAL A 140 -10.06 -5.56 5.46
N GLN A 141 -10.71 -6.69 5.18
CA GLN A 141 -10.83 -7.81 6.13
C GLN A 141 -9.46 -8.34 6.54
N ARG A 142 -8.53 -8.51 5.59
CA ARG A 142 -7.20 -9.02 5.89
C ARG A 142 -6.35 -8.01 6.66
N ALA A 143 -6.41 -6.74 6.31
CA ALA A 143 -5.73 -5.67 7.04
C ALA A 143 -6.29 -5.54 8.48
N ALA A 144 -7.61 -5.53 8.64
CA ALA A 144 -8.28 -5.48 9.94
C ALA A 144 -7.92 -6.67 10.83
N ARG A 145 -7.95 -7.91 10.29
CA ARG A 145 -7.61 -9.12 11.05
C ARG A 145 -6.14 -9.17 11.47
N THR A 146 -5.24 -8.75 10.59
CA THR A 146 -3.79 -8.86 10.84
C THR A 146 -3.21 -7.66 11.59
N GLY A 147 -3.90 -6.51 11.59
CA GLY A 147 -3.37 -5.24 12.08
C GLY A 147 -2.09 -4.85 11.35
N SER A 148 -1.97 -5.18 10.07
CA SER A 148 -0.75 -4.99 9.27
C SER A 148 -1.09 -4.66 7.81
N PRO A 149 -0.22 -3.90 7.11
CA PRO A 149 -0.41 -3.62 5.69
C PRO A 149 -0.54 -4.92 4.88
N THR A 150 -1.52 -4.94 3.97
CA THR A 150 -1.79 -6.08 3.09
C THR A 150 -1.72 -5.60 1.64
N ARG A 151 -1.24 -6.47 0.75
CA ARG A 151 -1.17 -6.20 -0.69
C ARG A 151 -1.96 -7.26 -1.45
N ALA A 152 -2.72 -6.83 -2.46
CA ALA A 152 -3.36 -7.73 -3.41
C ALA A 152 -2.35 -8.22 -4.44
N THR A 153 -2.57 -9.43 -4.95
CA THR A 153 -1.84 -9.92 -6.12
C THR A 153 -2.40 -9.25 -7.37
N VAL A 154 -1.54 -8.58 -8.12
CA VAL A 154 -1.89 -8.06 -9.45
C VAL A 154 -1.77 -9.20 -10.45
N LEU A 155 -2.86 -9.47 -11.18
CA LEU A 155 -2.88 -10.45 -12.26
C LEU A 155 -2.71 -9.71 -13.58
N HIS A 156 -1.66 -10.05 -14.32
CA HIS A 156 -1.48 -9.58 -15.69
C HIS A 156 -2.09 -10.61 -16.63
N THR A 157 -3.16 -10.24 -17.33
CA THR A 157 -3.65 -11.04 -18.44
C THR A 157 -2.67 -10.87 -19.61
N PRO A 158 -2.11 -11.95 -20.17
CA PRO A 158 -1.38 -11.83 -21.42
C PRO A 158 -2.38 -11.36 -22.49
N ASP A 159 -2.10 -10.19 -23.06
CA ASP A 159 -2.68 -9.67 -24.29
C ASP A 159 -4.18 -9.36 -24.30
N GLY A 160 -4.54 -8.13 -23.89
CA GLY A 160 -5.55 -7.28 -24.54
C GLY A 160 -7.01 -7.77 -24.66
N LEU A 161 -7.33 -9.01 -24.29
CA LEU A 161 -8.64 -9.61 -24.43
C LEU A 161 -9.47 -9.32 -23.18
N ARG A 162 -10.39 -8.36 -23.34
CA ARG A 162 -11.45 -8.06 -22.38
C ARG A 162 -12.49 -9.19 -22.42
N GLY A 163 -12.46 -10.08 -21.42
CA GLY A 163 -13.43 -11.18 -21.25
C GLY A 163 -13.28 -11.86 -19.88
N PRO A 164 -14.30 -12.62 -19.40
CA PRO A 164 -14.48 -13.01 -18.00
C PRO A 164 -13.58 -14.19 -17.63
N LEU A 165 -12.26 -13.96 -17.57
CA LEU A 165 -11.29 -14.99 -17.17
C LEU A 165 -11.13 -15.11 -15.64
N TRP A 166 -11.88 -14.31 -14.87
CA TRP A 166 -11.79 -14.26 -13.41
C TRP A 166 -12.42 -15.47 -12.72
N THR A 167 -13.41 -16.13 -13.34
CA THR A 167 -14.14 -17.23 -12.69
C THR A 167 -13.32 -18.52 -12.60
N HIS A 168 -12.43 -18.79 -13.56
CA HIS A 168 -11.65 -20.03 -13.59
C HIS A 168 -10.34 -19.99 -12.79
N TYR A 169 -9.83 -18.79 -12.44
CA TYR A 169 -8.54 -18.70 -11.74
C TYR A 169 -8.67 -18.86 -10.22
N LEU A 170 -9.80 -18.46 -9.63
CA LEU A 170 -10.04 -18.64 -8.20
C LEU A 170 -10.25 -20.12 -7.83
N ASP A 171 -10.86 -20.92 -8.70
CA ASP A 171 -11.16 -22.36 -8.48
C ASP A 171 -9.89 -23.24 -8.37
N ARG A 172 -8.74 -22.80 -8.90
CA ARG A 172 -7.50 -23.58 -8.85
C ARG A 172 -6.62 -23.30 -7.62
N SER A 173 -6.90 -22.22 -6.88
CA SER A 173 -6.05 -21.78 -5.76
C SER A 173 -6.35 -22.49 -4.43
N GLU A 174 -7.45 -23.24 -4.32
CA GLU A 174 -7.78 -24.03 -3.12
C GLU A 174 -7.01 -25.37 -3.01
N ARG A 175 -6.21 -25.74 -4.02
CA ARG A 175 -5.46 -27.03 -4.04
C ARG A 175 -3.94 -26.91 -4.16
N ILE A 176 -3.33 -25.83 -3.67
CA ILE A 176 -1.86 -25.80 -3.50
C ILE A 176 -1.51 -25.58 -2.03
N GLY A 177 -1.96 -26.53 -1.21
CA GLY A 177 -1.16 -27.02 -0.09
C GLY A 177 -0.10 -27.97 -0.64
N SER A 178 1.13 -27.83 -0.15
CA SER A 178 2.30 -28.70 -0.40
C SER A 178 2.92 -28.65 -1.81
N THR A 179 3.82 -27.69 -2.05
CA THR A 179 5.24 -27.93 -2.41
C THR A 179 5.89 -26.61 -2.84
N PHE A 180 6.86 -26.15 -2.05
CA PHE A 180 7.76 -25.05 -2.42
C PHE A 180 9.05 -25.68 -2.96
N PRO A 181 9.50 -25.39 -4.19
CA PRO A 181 10.90 -25.47 -4.52
C PRO A 181 11.56 -24.14 -4.13
N ALA A 182 12.59 -24.24 -3.29
CA ALA A 182 13.49 -23.15 -2.99
C ALA A 182 14.30 -22.81 -4.25
N HIS A 183 14.10 -21.63 -4.84
CA HIS A 183 15.16 -20.92 -5.55
C HIS A 183 14.79 -19.44 -5.74
N SER A 184 15.83 -18.61 -5.71
CA SER A 184 15.88 -17.17 -5.97
C SER A 184 15.41 -16.21 -4.87
N GLN A 185 16.04 -16.32 -3.69
CA GLN A 185 16.42 -15.15 -2.91
C GLN A 185 17.57 -14.41 -3.62
N ARG A 186 17.30 -13.40 -4.45
CA ARG A 186 18.32 -12.42 -4.90
C ARG A 186 17.69 -11.19 -5.56
N ALA A 187 17.01 -10.34 -4.78
CA ALA A 187 16.73 -8.94 -5.16
C ALA A 187 16.15 -8.14 -3.97
N ARG A 188 16.85 -8.10 -2.83
CA ARG A 188 16.42 -7.37 -1.61
C ARG A 188 17.41 -6.32 -1.12
N SER A 189 18.24 -5.76 -2.00
CA SER A 189 19.40 -4.95 -1.58
C SER A 189 19.51 -3.56 -2.19
N ARG A 190 18.41 -2.90 -2.59
CA ARG A 190 18.45 -1.47 -2.91
C ARG A 190 17.13 -0.81 -2.50
N CYS A 191 17.24 0.35 -1.86
CA CYS A 191 16.18 1.18 -1.25
C CYS A 191 15.88 0.89 0.23
N ARG A 192 16.89 1.08 1.09
CA ARG A 192 16.71 1.60 2.47
C ARG A 192 17.67 2.77 2.65
N GLY A 193 17.15 3.90 3.13
CA GLY A 193 17.84 5.18 3.30
C GLY A 193 17.17 6.20 2.37
N ALA A 194 16.43 7.20 2.82
CA ALA A 194 16.44 7.93 4.08
C ALA A 194 15.04 8.06 4.67
N TRP A 195 14.93 8.43 5.94
CA TRP A 195 13.95 9.35 6.55
C TRP A 195 14.21 9.27 8.06
N SER A 196 15.08 10.18 8.51
CA SER A 196 15.35 10.43 9.93
C SER A 196 14.30 11.44 10.41
N ILE A 197 13.54 11.05 11.43
CA ILE A 197 12.63 11.92 12.16
C ILE A 197 13.47 12.63 13.24
N SER A 198 13.53 13.95 13.19
CA SER A 198 13.90 14.79 14.35
C SER A 198 12.65 15.51 14.81
N SER A 199 12.25 15.23 16.05
CA SER A 199 11.12 15.86 16.73
C SER A 199 11.61 16.78 17.85
N ALA A 200 10.97 17.95 17.95
CA ALA A 200 10.95 18.92 19.05
C ALA A 200 12.28 19.66 19.29
N THR A 201 12.30 20.99 19.41
CA THR A 201 11.47 21.81 20.31
C THR A 201 11.30 23.22 19.77
#